data_AF-A0A2K6UT05-F1
#
_entry.id   AF-A0A2K6UT05-F1
#
_cell.length_a   1.000
_cell.length_b   1.000
_cell.length_c   1.000
_cell.angle_alpha   90.00
_cell.angle_beta   90.00
_cell.angle_gamma   90.00
#
_symmetry.space_group_name_H-M   'P 1'
#
loop_
_entity.id
_entity.type
_entity.pdbx_description
1 polymer ?
#
loop_
_entity_poly.entity_id
_entity_poly.type
_entity_poly.pdbx_seq_one_letter_code
_entity_poly.pdbx_strand_id
1 'polypeptide(L)'
;MSRPKSKLQGPWIVKGKRTRAGSTNPVQDRPHEHTHGCPSPQARMGGSEGDTRNSDDQKDDIPVENYVAQRYIENPYLIGGRKFDLRVYVLVMSYIPLRAWLYRDGFARFSNTRFTLNSIDDQYVHLTNVAVQKTSPDYHPKKGSKWMLQRFRQYLASKHGPQAVETLFRDMDNIFIKSLQSVQKVIISDKHCFELYGYDILIDQDLKPWLLEVNASPSLTASSQEDYELKTCLLEDTLHVVDMEARLTGREKRVGGFDLMWNDGPVSREEGPPDLSGMGNFVTNTHLGCVNDRKKQLRQLFCSLQVQKKASS
;
A
#
# COMPACT_ATOMS: atom_id res chain seq x y z
N MET A 1 29.35 29.85 -22.41
CA MET A 1 28.44 28.67 -22.52
C MET A 1 27.80 28.42 -21.16
N SER A 2 26.54 28.82 -20.99
CA SER A 2 25.77 28.57 -19.78
C SER A 2 25.47 27.08 -19.66
N ARG A 3 25.86 26.44 -18.55
CA ARG A 3 25.38 25.08 -18.21
C ARG A 3 23.84 25.07 -18.26
N PRO A 4 23.20 24.04 -18.84
CA PRO A 4 21.75 23.97 -18.83
C PRO A 4 21.27 23.96 -17.38
N LYS A 5 20.33 24.87 -17.02
CA LYS A 5 19.64 24.82 -15.73
C LYS A 5 19.04 23.42 -15.58
N SER A 6 19.43 22.73 -14.51
CA SER A 6 19.18 21.32 -14.26
C SER A 6 17.69 20.98 -14.27
N LYS A 7 17.29 19.92 -14.98
CA LYS A 7 15.93 19.33 -15.01
C LYS A 7 15.48 18.71 -13.67
N LEU A 8 16.18 18.99 -12.57
CA LEU A 8 15.98 18.43 -11.22
C LEU A 8 15.73 19.59 -10.25
N GLN A 9 14.57 20.25 -10.38
CA GLN A 9 14.14 21.32 -9.47
C GLN A 9 12.97 20.79 -8.62
N GLY A 10 13.02 21.04 -7.30
CA GLY A 10 12.04 20.57 -6.32
C GLY A 10 12.56 19.40 -5.44
N PRO A 11 11.89 19.10 -4.31
CA PRO A 11 12.33 18.11 -3.33
C PRO A 11 12.23 16.66 -3.82
N TRP A 12 13.09 15.83 -3.25
CA TRP A 12 13.27 14.40 -3.51
C TRP A 12 13.22 13.64 -2.20
N ILE A 13 12.69 12.43 -2.21
CA ILE A 13 12.79 11.47 -1.10
C ILE A 13 13.75 10.36 -1.49
N VAL A 14 14.69 10.04 -0.60
CA VAL A 14 15.64 8.95 -0.78
C VAL A 14 15.22 7.78 0.10
N LYS A 15 15.07 6.60 -0.50
CA LYS A 15 14.63 5.36 0.17
C LYS A 15 15.64 4.24 -0.08
N GLY A 16 16.03 3.50 0.95
CA GLY A 16 16.87 2.30 0.80
C GLY A 16 16.09 1.09 0.26
N LYS A 17 16.75 0.16 -0.45
CA LYS A 17 16.09 -1.05 -1.00
C LYS A 17 15.55 -2.05 0.04
N ARG A 18 16.02 -2.01 1.30
CA ARG A 18 15.65 -2.94 2.39
C ARG A 18 15.29 -2.20 3.68
N THR A 19 14.50 -1.16 3.56
CA THR A 19 14.06 -0.38 4.72
C THR A 19 13.03 -1.16 5.52
N ARG A 20 13.41 -1.62 6.73
CA ARG A 20 12.43 -2.09 7.73
C ARG A 20 11.55 -0.91 8.16
N ALA A 21 10.35 -1.20 8.66
CA ALA A 21 9.48 -0.19 9.25
C ALA A 21 10.24 0.60 10.32
N GLY A 22 10.52 1.89 10.06
CA GLY A 22 11.27 2.76 10.97
C GLY A 22 12.63 3.26 10.46
N SER A 23 13.04 2.96 9.21
CA SER A 23 14.23 3.59 8.62
C SER A 23 14.01 5.10 8.38
N THR A 24 15.08 5.88 8.51
CA THR A 24 15.10 7.29 8.13
C THR A 24 15.05 7.40 6.60
N ASN A 25 13.94 7.91 6.07
CA ASN A 25 13.79 8.23 4.64
C ASN A 25 13.80 9.76 4.50
N PRO A 26 14.98 10.39 4.38
CA PRO A 26 15.09 11.85 4.34
C PRO A 26 14.46 12.43 3.07
N VAL A 27 13.83 13.59 3.21
CA VAL A 27 13.38 14.43 2.10
C VAL A 27 14.40 15.56 1.95
N GLN A 28 14.89 15.79 0.73
CA GLN A 28 15.99 16.70 0.42
C GLN A 28 15.72 17.49 -0.86
N ASP A 29 16.28 18.69 -0.98
CA ASP A 29 16.11 19.53 -2.19
C ASP A 29 16.90 19.02 -3.40
N ARG A 30 17.95 18.21 -3.20
CA ARG A 30 18.79 17.64 -4.27
C ARG A 30 19.20 16.20 -3.98
N PRO A 31 19.16 15.29 -4.98
CA PRO A 31 19.47 13.88 -4.77
C PRO A 31 20.97 13.55 -4.59
N HIS A 32 21.88 14.51 -4.82
CA HIS A 32 23.33 14.26 -4.85
C HIS A 32 24.05 14.48 -3.49
N GLU A 33 23.36 14.95 -2.46
CA GLU A 33 24.01 15.31 -1.17
C GLU A 33 24.36 14.09 -0.28
N HIS A 34 24.01 12.87 -0.71
CA HIS A 34 24.34 11.63 0.02
C HIS A 34 25.73 11.03 -0.29
N THR A 35 26.60 11.67 -1.07
CA THR A 35 27.95 11.11 -1.31
C THR A 35 28.85 11.11 -0.08
N HIS A 36 28.51 11.86 0.99
CA HIS A 36 29.28 11.84 2.24
C HIS A 36 28.36 12.02 3.46
N GLY A 37 28.19 10.96 4.27
CA GLY A 37 27.76 11.08 5.67
C GLY A 37 26.33 10.65 5.98
N CYS A 38 26.13 9.36 6.24
CA CYS A 38 25.12 8.93 7.22
C CYS A 38 25.85 8.72 8.56
N PRO A 39 25.45 9.39 9.66
CA PRO A 39 25.97 9.06 10.98
C PRO A 39 25.33 7.77 11.50
N SER A 40 26.15 6.87 12.02
CA SER A 40 25.74 5.62 12.66
C SER A 40 24.97 5.89 13.97
N PRO A 41 24.06 4.99 14.41
CA PRO A 41 23.41 5.11 15.71
C PRO A 41 24.45 4.92 16.84
N GLN A 42 24.56 5.89 17.75
CA GLN A 42 25.45 5.84 18.90
C GLN A 42 25.15 4.62 19.79
N ALA A 43 26.11 3.69 19.88
CA ALA A 43 26.12 2.64 20.90
C ALA A 43 26.56 3.25 22.25
N ARG A 44 25.86 2.85 23.31
CA ARG A 44 26.06 3.29 24.70
C ARG A 44 27.49 3.06 25.18
N MET A 45 28.10 4.09 25.79
CA MET A 45 29.37 3.98 26.51
C MET A 45 29.21 3.11 27.78
N GLY A 46 29.95 2.02 27.85
CA GLY A 46 30.39 1.37 29.08
C GLY A 46 31.92 1.37 29.06
N GLY A 47 32.54 2.04 30.03
CA GLY A 47 34.00 2.18 30.09
C GLY A 47 34.68 0.99 30.78
N SER A 48 35.82 0.58 30.23
CA SER A 48 36.97 0.10 30.99
C SER A 48 38.23 0.25 30.14
N GLU A 49 39.27 0.83 30.73
CA GLU A 49 40.59 1.11 30.18
C GLU A 49 41.37 -0.18 29.83
N GLY A 50 42.23 -0.12 28.80
CA GLY A 50 43.22 -1.16 28.56
C GLY A 50 43.85 -1.17 27.16
N ASP A 51 45.06 -0.62 27.08
CA ASP A 51 46.18 -0.95 26.19
C ASP A 51 46.15 -0.63 24.68
N THR A 52 47.05 0.29 24.34
CA THR A 52 47.51 0.73 23.03
C THR A 52 48.27 -0.38 22.30
N ARG A 53 47.73 -0.91 21.20
CA ARG A 53 48.50 -1.66 20.19
C ARG A 53 48.02 -1.30 18.78
N ASN A 54 49.00 -0.97 17.93
CA ASN A 54 48.85 -0.70 16.50
C ASN A 54 47.87 -1.68 15.82
N SER A 55 46.88 -1.14 15.12
CA SER A 55 46.08 -1.87 14.15
C SER A 55 46.03 -1.07 12.86
N ASP A 56 46.53 -1.70 11.80
CA ASP A 56 46.49 -1.26 10.41
C ASP A 56 45.14 -0.67 10.02
N ASP A 57 45.19 0.30 9.09
CA ASP A 57 44.06 0.94 8.43
C ASP A 57 43.09 -0.08 7.82
N GLN A 58 42.18 -0.62 8.64
CA GLN A 58 40.96 -1.26 8.18
C GLN A 58 39.98 -0.15 7.81
N LYS A 59 40.13 0.34 6.57
CA LYS A 59 39.10 1.11 5.90
C LYS A 59 37.91 0.18 5.75
N ASP A 60 37.03 0.16 6.73
CA ASP A 60 35.74 -0.54 6.66
C ASP A 60 35.07 -0.10 5.35
N ASP A 61 35.03 -1.01 4.37
CA ASP A 61 34.26 -0.84 3.15
C ASP A 61 32.79 -0.74 3.56
N ILE A 62 32.32 0.48 3.81
CA ILE A 62 30.92 0.77 4.09
C ILE A 62 30.13 0.16 2.93
N PRO A 63 29.23 -0.81 3.17
CA PRO A 63 28.47 -1.43 2.11
C PRO A 63 27.73 -0.35 1.36
N VAL A 64 27.95 -0.26 0.04
CA VAL A 64 27.22 0.66 -0.82
C VAL A 64 25.75 0.24 -0.81
N GLU A 65 24.96 0.89 0.03
CA GLU A 65 23.53 0.63 0.09
C GLU A 65 22.86 1.17 -1.18
N ASN A 66 22.11 0.30 -1.85
CA ASN A 66 21.31 0.69 -3.00
C ASN A 66 20.11 1.51 -2.53
N TYR A 67 19.98 2.72 -3.07
CA TYR A 67 18.87 3.63 -2.80
C TYR A 67 18.09 3.98 -4.07
N VAL A 68 16.87 4.47 -3.86
CA VAL A 68 16.01 5.07 -4.88
C VAL A 68 15.80 6.53 -4.51
N ALA A 69 16.16 7.44 -5.41
CA ALA A 69 15.77 8.84 -5.33
C ALA A 69 14.48 9.05 -6.13
N GLN A 70 13.41 9.46 -5.46
CA GLN A 70 12.09 9.68 -6.05
C GLN A 70 11.68 11.13 -5.85
N ARG A 71 11.11 11.78 -6.87
CA ARG A 71 10.58 13.14 -6.70
C ARG A 71 9.48 13.14 -5.62
N TYR A 72 9.59 14.05 -4.68
CA TYR A 72 8.63 14.16 -3.59
C TYR A 72 7.32 14.80 -4.08
N ILE A 73 6.19 14.33 -3.55
CA ILE A 73 4.87 14.88 -3.88
C ILE A 73 4.63 16.05 -2.91
N GLU A 74 4.87 17.26 -3.41
CA GLU A 74 4.84 18.52 -2.65
C GLU A 74 3.43 18.93 -2.21
N ASN A 75 2.43 18.61 -3.03
CA ASN A 75 1.05 19.00 -2.81
C ASN A 75 0.14 17.78 -2.57
N PRO A 76 0.33 17.04 -1.45
CA PRO A 76 -0.55 15.93 -1.12
C PRO A 76 -1.95 16.44 -0.76
N TYR A 77 -2.97 15.62 -1.00
CA TYR A 77 -4.31 15.89 -0.49
C TYR A 77 -4.28 15.84 1.03
N LEU A 78 -4.88 16.83 1.69
CA LEU A 78 -4.88 16.96 3.15
C LEU A 78 -6.29 16.85 3.73
N ILE A 79 -6.39 16.20 4.88
CA ILE A 79 -7.62 16.16 5.68
C ILE A 79 -7.31 16.77 7.04
N GLY A 80 -8.00 17.86 7.39
CA GLY A 80 -7.70 18.62 8.60
C GLY A 80 -6.26 19.17 8.64
N GLY A 81 -5.68 19.42 7.46
CA GLY A 81 -4.29 19.89 7.32
C GLY A 81 -3.22 18.82 7.55
N ARG A 82 -3.58 17.54 7.64
CA ARG A 82 -2.63 16.43 7.86
C ARG A 82 -2.47 15.58 6.62
N LYS A 83 -1.24 15.14 6.36
CA LYS A 83 -0.89 14.22 5.28
C LYS A 83 -1.36 12.81 5.64
N PHE A 84 -1.71 12.02 4.63
CA PHE A 84 -2.01 10.61 4.84
C PHE A 84 -1.59 9.79 3.62
N ASP A 85 -1.46 8.49 3.80
CA ASP A 85 -1.38 7.52 2.72
C ASP A 85 -2.43 6.42 2.95
N LEU A 86 -2.80 5.70 1.89
CA LEU A 86 -3.75 4.59 1.95
C LEU A 86 -3.01 3.26 1.90
N ARG A 87 -3.33 2.38 2.85
CA ARG A 87 -3.01 0.96 2.80
C ARG A 87 -4.19 0.20 2.20
N VAL A 88 -3.94 -0.44 1.06
CA VAL A 88 -4.90 -1.31 0.35
C VAL A 88 -4.30 -2.71 0.21
N TYR A 89 -5.14 -3.75 0.22
CA TYR A 89 -4.68 -5.15 0.16
C TYR A 89 -5.08 -5.81 -1.15
N VAL A 90 -4.11 -6.44 -1.82
CA VAL A 90 -4.29 -7.16 -3.08
C VAL A 90 -3.77 -8.58 -2.92
N LEU A 91 -4.63 -9.57 -3.10
CA LEU A 91 -4.28 -10.98 -3.08
C LEU A 91 -4.05 -11.47 -4.50
N VAL A 92 -2.87 -12.01 -4.78
CA VAL A 92 -2.54 -12.62 -6.07
C VAL A 92 -2.48 -14.13 -5.89
N MET A 93 -3.33 -14.84 -6.63
CA MET A 93 -3.43 -16.30 -6.61
C MET A 93 -2.53 -16.97 -7.65
N SER A 94 -2.20 -16.26 -8.72
CA SER A 94 -1.29 -16.72 -9.77
C SER A 94 -0.85 -15.52 -10.61
N TYR A 95 0.35 -15.57 -11.18
CA TYR A 95 0.81 -14.65 -12.23
C TYR A 95 0.70 -15.28 -13.63
N ILE A 96 0.52 -16.61 -13.73
CA ILE A 96 0.42 -17.34 -15.00
C ILE A 96 -0.73 -18.38 -14.91
N PRO A 97 -1.94 -18.06 -15.40
CA PRO A 97 -2.40 -16.72 -15.80
C PRO A 97 -2.54 -15.79 -14.59
N LEU A 98 -2.51 -14.47 -14.81
CA LEU A 98 -2.66 -13.49 -13.72
C LEU A 98 -4.07 -13.61 -13.13
N ARG A 99 -4.16 -13.86 -11.82
CA ARG A 99 -5.42 -13.88 -11.07
C ARG A 99 -5.25 -13.09 -9.78
N ALA A 100 -5.94 -11.96 -9.69
CA ALA A 100 -5.78 -11.01 -8.60
C ALA A 100 -7.13 -10.54 -8.04
N TRP A 101 -7.17 -10.40 -6.72
CA TRP A 101 -8.31 -10.00 -5.93
C TRP A 101 -7.98 -8.75 -5.13
N LEU A 102 -8.90 -7.79 -5.12
CA LEU A 102 -8.78 -6.58 -4.33
C LEU A 102 -9.63 -6.73 -3.08
N TYR A 103 -9.03 -6.52 -1.91
CA TYR A 103 -9.80 -6.48 -0.67
C TYR A 103 -10.53 -5.14 -0.57
N ARG A 104 -11.82 -5.21 -0.28
CA ARG A 104 -12.73 -4.05 -0.26
C ARG A 104 -12.36 -3.00 0.77
N ASP A 105 -11.72 -3.42 1.85
CA ASP A 105 -11.41 -2.54 2.97
C ASP A 105 -9.91 -2.31 3.10
N GLY A 106 -9.55 -1.31 3.89
CA GLY A 106 -8.20 -0.82 4.08
C GLY A 106 -8.21 0.33 5.07
N PHE A 107 -7.14 1.10 5.12
CA PHE A 107 -7.12 2.29 5.96
C PHE A 107 -6.23 3.40 5.42
N ALA A 108 -6.63 4.64 5.68
CA ALA A 108 -5.78 5.81 5.58
C ALA A 108 -4.96 5.95 6.86
N ARG A 109 -3.64 6.11 6.75
CA ARG A 109 -2.73 6.42 7.87
C ARG A 109 -2.37 7.90 7.85
N PHE A 110 -2.69 8.61 8.91
CA PHE A 110 -2.42 10.05 9.02
C PHE A 110 -1.08 10.33 9.70
N SER A 111 -0.42 11.40 9.28
CA SER A 111 0.62 12.06 10.09
C SER A 111 -0.01 12.60 11.38
N ASN A 112 0.76 12.64 12.47
CA ASN A 112 0.31 13.27 13.71
C ASN A 112 0.33 14.79 13.59
N THR A 113 1.28 15.34 12.85
CA THR A 113 1.52 16.77 12.67
C THR A 113 0.85 17.30 11.40
N ARG A 114 0.50 18.60 11.38
CA ARG A 114 0.03 19.28 10.18
C ARG A 114 1.12 19.34 9.13
N PHE A 115 0.73 19.19 7.87
CA PHE A 115 1.62 19.22 6.73
C PHE A 115 2.17 20.63 6.50
N THR A 116 3.48 20.74 6.26
CA THR A 116 4.16 21.97 5.86
C THR A 116 5.40 21.59 5.05
N LEU A 117 5.78 22.43 4.09
CA LEU A 117 7.05 22.30 3.36
C LEU A 117 8.16 23.18 3.98
N ASN A 118 7.86 23.97 5.00
CA ASN A 118 8.85 24.84 5.65
C ASN A 118 9.89 24.07 6.47
N SER A 119 9.64 22.78 6.75
CA SER A 119 10.47 21.91 7.59
C SER A 119 10.61 20.52 6.95
N ILE A 120 11.22 20.45 5.76
CA ILE A 120 11.37 19.19 5.00
C ILE A 120 12.10 18.08 5.75
N ASP A 121 12.96 18.45 6.71
CA ASP A 121 13.71 17.51 7.54
C ASP A 121 12.86 16.85 8.65
N ASP A 122 11.67 17.39 8.95
CA ASP A 122 10.78 16.84 9.97
C ASP A 122 10.03 15.60 9.45
N GLN A 123 10.61 14.44 9.73
CA GLN A 123 10.05 13.14 9.34
C GLN A 123 8.64 12.90 9.90
N TYR A 124 8.23 13.53 11.01
CA TYR A 124 6.89 13.35 11.57
C TYR A 124 5.80 14.06 10.75
N VAL A 125 6.18 15.10 10.00
CA VAL A 125 5.32 15.80 9.05
C VAL A 125 5.21 15.03 7.73
N HIS A 126 6.32 14.44 7.29
CA HIS A 126 6.45 13.91 5.92
C HIS A 126 6.22 12.40 5.78
N LEU A 127 6.45 11.62 6.84
CA LEU A 127 6.27 10.16 6.85
C LEU A 127 5.04 9.76 7.67
N THR A 128 4.17 8.92 7.11
CA THR A 128 2.91 8.48 7.74
C THR A 128 3.04 7.11 8.44
N ASN A 129 4.22 6.50 8.37
CA ASN A 129 4.47 5.17 8.91
C ASN A 129 4.31 5.13 10.43
N VAL A 130 3.53 4.16 10.93
CA VAL A 130 3.26 3.99 12.37
C VAL A 130 4.54 3.85 13.19
N ALA A 131 5.58 3.20 12.67
CA ALA A 131 6.86 3.03 13.37
C ALA A 131 7.53 4.39 13.66
N VAL A 132 7.47 5.33 12.71
CA VAL A 132 7.97 6.70 12.88
C VAL A 132 7.01 7.50 13.76
N GLN A 133 5.71 7.43 13.49
CA GLN A 133 4.72 8.23 14.21
C GLN A 133 4.62 7.89 15.71
N LYS A 134 4.96 6.66 16.12
CA LYS A 134 4.99 6.25 17.53
C LYS A 134 6.12 6.88 18.35
N THR A 135 7.20 7.33 17.70
CA THR A 135 8.32 7.99 18.40
C THR A 135 8.11 9.50 18.52
N SER A 136 7.04 10.04 17.93
CA SER A 136 6.69 11.45 18.04
C SER A 136 6.33 11.82 19.48
N PRO A 137 6.82 12.96 20.02
CA PRO A 137 6.48 13.43 21.36
C PRO A 137 4.97 13.61 21.59
N ASP A 138 4.23 13.93 20.51
CA ASP A 138 2.80 14.17 20.55
C ASP A 138 1.94 12.92 20.29
N TYR A 139 2.57 11.75 20.16
CA TYR A 139 1.87 10.49 19.90
C TYR A 139 0.88 10.20 21.03
N HIS A 140 -0.40 10.15 20.68
CA HIS A 140 -1.45 9.71 21.58
C HIS A 140 -2.16 8.52 20.93
N PRO A 141 -2.16 7.33 21.56
CA PRO A 141 -2.81 6.14 20.99
C PRO A 141 -4.32 6.33 20.77
N LYS A 142 -4.94 7.27 21.50
CA LYS A 142 -6.36 7.65 21.36
C LYS A 142 -6.64 8.71 20.29
N LYS A 143 -5.64 9.38 19.70
CA LYS A 143 -5.84 10.49 18.73
C LYS A 143 -6.26 10.04 17.32
N GLY A 144 -6.52 8.74 17.11
CA GLY A 144 -7.13 8.23 15.89
C GLY A 144 -6.35 8.61 14.62
N SER A 145 -5.14 8.06 14.45
CA SER A 145 -4.31 8.30 13.26
C SER A 145 -4.66 7.38 12.09
N LYS A 146 -5.79 6.67 12.14
CA LYS A 146 -6.28 5.80 11.08
C LYS A 146 -7.75 6.05 10.78
N TRP A 147 -8.10 6.13 9.50
CA TRP A 147 -9.50 6.03 9.06
C TRP A 147 -9.67 4.77 8.22
N MET A 148 -10.71 4.00 8.53
CA MET A 148 -11.16 2.92 7.64
C MET A 148 -11.47 3.47 6.25
N LEU A 149 -11.15 2.70 5.21
CA LEU A 149 -11.24 3.16 3.83
C LEU A 149 -12.68 3.52 3.45
N GLN A 150 -13.68 2.86 4.04
CA GLN A 150 -15.09 3.21 3.89
C GLN A 150 -15.38 4.64 4.35
N ARG A 151 -14.92 5.02 5.55
CA ARG A 151 -15.08 6.38 6.09
C ARG A 151 -14.35 7.40 5.21
N PHE A 152 -13.16 7.05 4.74
CA PHE A 152 -12.39 7.89 3.83
C PHE A 152 -13.14 8.15 2.50
N ARG A 153 -13.68 7.11 1.87
CA ARG A 153 -14.45 7.22 0.62
C ARG A 153 -15.70 8.08 0.81
N GLN A 154 -16.44 7.86 1.90
CA GLN A 154 -17.61 8.67 2.24
C GLN A 154 -17.25 10.15 2.43
N TYR A 155 -16.17 10.44 3.16
CA TYR A 155 -15.69 11.82 3.33
C TYR A 155 -15.37 12.50 2.00
N LEU A 156 -14.64 11.81 1.11
CA LEU A 156 -14.35 12.35 -0.21
C LEU A 156 -15.62 12.56 -1.04
N ALA A 157 -16.56 11.62 -1.00
CA ALA A 157 -17.79 11.71 -1.79
C ALA A 157 -18.65 12.91 -1.34
N SER A 158 -18.71 13.16 -0.04
CA SER A 158 -19.40 14.34 0.51
C SER A 158 -18.71 15.66 0.15
N LYS A 159 -17.38 15.66 -0.03
CA LYS A 159 -16.60 16.89 -0.27
C LYS A 159 -16.44 17.22 -1.76
N HIS A 160 -16.26 16.22 -2.62
CA HIS A 160 -15.93 16.38 -4.04
C HIS A 160 -17.01 15.84 -4.99
N GLY A 161 -18.06 15.23 -4.44
CA GLY A 161 -19.10 14.56 -5.21
C GLY A 161 -18.73 13.11 -5.59
N PRO A 162 -19.75 12.26 -5.81
CA PRO A 162 -19.54 10.84 -6.05
C PRO A 162 -18.81 10.53 -7.36
N GLN A 163 -18.96 11.35 -8.41
CA GLN A 163 -18.34 11.12 -9.72
C GLN A 163 -16.82 11.28 -9.69
N ALA A 164 -16.32 12.31 -8.99
CA ALA A 164 -14.89 12.54 -8.81
C ALA A 164 -14.26 11.39 -8.01
N VAL A 165 -14.96 10.91 -6.98
CA VAL A 165 -14.50 9.78 -6.18
C VAL A 165 -14.51 8.47 -6.95
N GLU A 166 -15.53 8.19 -7.78
CA GLU A 166 -15.52 6.99 -8.63
C GLU A 166 -14.33 7.02 -9.60
N THR A 167 -14.01 8.19 -10.16
CA THR A 167 -12.84 8.36 -11.03
C THR A 167 -11.53 8.08 -10.29
N LEU A 168 -11.34 8.66 -9.10
CA LEU A 168 -10.16 8.41 -8.26
C LEU A 168 -10.00 6.91 -7.94
N PHE A 169 -11.07 6.22 -7.55
CA PHE A 169 -11.00 4.80 -7.21
C PHE A 169 -10.75 3.92 -8.44
N ARG A 170 -11.31 4.27 -9.60
CA ARG A 170 -10.97 3.64 -10.88
C ARG A 170 -9.50 3.82 -11.25
N ASP A 171 -8.94 5.02 -11.00
CA ASP A 171 -7.52 5.28 -11.25
C ASP A 171 -6.61 4.47 -10.32
N MET A 172 -7.04 4.23 -9.07
CA MET A 172 -6.36 3.30 -8.15
C MET A 172 -6.40 1.85 -8.66
N ASP A 173 -7.55 1.38 -9.15
CA ASP A 173 -7.66 0.03 -9.73
C ASP A 173 -6.70 -0.16 -10.92
N ASN A 174 -6.61 0.86 -11.79
CA ASN A 174 -5.66 0.89 -12.90
C ASN A 174 -4.20 0.82 -12.42
N ILE A 175 -3.86 1.47 -11.30
CA ILE A 175 -2.52 1.38 -10.71
C ILE A 175 -2.23 -0.07 -10.30
N PHE A 176 -3.15 -0.72 -9.58
CA PHE A 176 -2.96 -2.09 -9.09
C PHE A 176 -2.81 -3.11 -10.22
N ILE A 177 -3.60 -2.97 -11.29
CA ILE A 177 -3.54 -3.89 -12.43
C ILE A 177 -2.24 -3.67 -13.21
N LYS A 178 -1.91 -2.42 -13.54
CA LYS A 178 -0.70 -2.10 -14.32
C LYS A 178 0.58 -2.47 -13.56
N SER A 179 0.62 -2.30 -12.23
CA SER A 179 1.77 -2.72 -11.43
C SER A 179 1.96 -4.24 -11.50
N LEU A 180 0.91 -5.04 -11.35
CA LEU A 180 0.99 -6.50 -11.45
C LEU A 180 1.37 -6.97 -12.85
N GLN A 181 0.78 -6.39 -13.90
CA GLN A 181 1.10 -6.71 -15.29
C GLN A 181 2.57 -6.42 -15.63
N SER A 182 3.13 -5.34 -15.08
CA SER A 182 4.53 -4.96 -15.33
C SER A 182 5.55 -6.01 -14.86
N VAL A 183 5.19 -6.82 -13.86
CA VAL A 183 6.05 -7.85 -13.27
C VAL A 183 5.63 -9.27 -13.63
N GLN A 184 4.49 -9.45 -14.30
CA GLN A 184 3.89 -10.75 -14.59
C GLN A 184 4.82 -11.72 -15.32
N LYS A 185 5.68 -11.22 -16.22
CA LYS A 185 6.65 -12.03 -16.98
C LYS A 185 7.92 -12.37 -16.20
N VAL A 186 8.15 -11.71 -15.07
CA VAL A 186 9.38 -11.82 -14.27
C VAL A 186 9.15 -12.65 -13.01
N ILE A 187 7.97 -12.53 -12.41
CA ILE A 187 7.62 -13.28 -11.21
C ILE A 187 7.34 -14.74 -11.56
N ILE A 188 8.05 -15.63 -10.88
CA ILE A 188 7.81 -17.07 -10.95
C ILE A 188 6.45 -17.37 -10.32
N SER A 189 5.59 -18.07 -11.05
CA SER A 189 4.26 -18.46 -10.59
C SER A 189 4.21 -19.96 -10.35
N ASP A 190 3.94 -20.37 -9.11
CA ASP A 190 3.63 -21.75 -8.74
C ASP A 190 2.16 -21.83 -8.30
N LYS A 191 1.46 -22.90 -8.71
CA LYS A 191 0.03 -23.09 -8.43
C LYS A 191 -0.29 -23.27 -6.94
N HIS A 192 0.70 -23.55 -6.11
CA HIS A 192 0.56 -23.70 -4.66
C HIS A 192 0.96 -22.42 -3.90
N CYS A 193 1.37 -21.37 -4.61
CA CYS A 193 1.75 -20.10 -4.02
C CYS A 193 0.67 -19.06 -4.24
N PHE A 194 0.40 -18.29 -3.20
CA PHE A 194 -0.36 -17.05 -3.27
C PHE A 194 0.39 -16.00 -2.45
N GLU A 195 0.15 -14.74 -2.73
CA GLU A 195 0.80 -13.65 -2.01
C GLU A 195 -0.21 -12.53 -1.72
N LEU A 196 -0.20 -12.04 -0.48
CA LEU A 196 -1.04 -10.93 -0.05
C LEU A 196 -0.21 -9.66 0.04
N TYR A 197 -0.36 -8.79 -0.94
CA TYR A 197 0.38 -7.54 -1.03
C TYR A 197 -0.33 -6.40 -0.29
N GLY A 198 0.46 -5.53 0.35
CA GLY A 198 0.01 -4.22 0.83
C GLY A 198 0.46 -3.11 -0.12
N TYR A 199 -0.48 -2.45 -0.75
CA TYR A 199 -0.24 -1.28 -1.61
C TYR A 199 -0.33 0.00 -0.79
N ASP A 200 0.66 0.88 -0.96
CA ASP A 200 0.69 2.21 -0.35
C ASP A 200 0.43 3.27 -1.43
N ILE A 201 -0.72 3.95 -1.33
CA ILE A 201 -1.16 4.97 -2.28
C ILE A 201 -1.19 6.34 -1.62
N LEU A 202 -0.61 7.34 -2.27
CA LEU A 202 -0.76 8.75 -1.90
C LEU A 202 -1.70 9.44 -2.90
N ILE A 203 -2.57 10.32 -2.40
CA ILE A 203 -3.43 11.14 -3.26
C ILE A 203 -2.92 12.58 -3.21
N ASP A 204 -2.78 13.23 -4.36
CA ASP A 204 -2.41 14.65 -4.44
C ASP A 204 -3.63 15.58 -4.42
N GLN A 205 -3.38 16.88 -4.31
CA GLN A 205 -4.43 17.91 -4.22
C GLN A 205 -5.45 17.88 -5.36
N ASP A 206 -5.07 17.34 -6.53
CA ASP A 206 -5.90 17.25 -7.73
C ASP A 206 -6.67 15.91 -7.80
N LEU A 207 -6.71 15.16 -6.69
CA LEU A 207 -7.31 13.83 -6.55
C LEU A 207 -6.66 12.78 -7.46
N LYS A 208 -5.39 12.94 -7.83
CA LYS A 208 -4.65 11.90 -8.56
C LYS A 208 -3.98 10.93 -7.58
N PRO A 209 -4.20 9.61 -7.74
CA PRO A 209 -3.51 8.61 -6.94
C PRO A 209 -2.09 8.33 -7.46
N TRP A 210 -1.18 8.07 -6.55
CA TRP A 210 0.23 7.75 -6.80
C TRP A 210 0.64 6.50 -6.03
N LEU A 211 1.23 5.54 -6.73
CA LEU A 211 1.84 4.37 -6.10
C LEU A 211 3.14 4.76 -5.39
N LEU A 212 3.22 4.53 -4.08
CA LEU A 212 4.44 4.76 -3.31
C LEU A 212 5.31 3.51 -3.23
N GLU A 213 4.71 2.37 -2.87
CA GLU A 213 5.38 1.08 -2.73
C GLU A 213 4.37 -0.09 -2.70
N VAL A 214 4.89 -1.30 -2.93
CA VAL A 214 4.15 -2.56 -2.81
C VAL A 214 4.90 -3.46 -1.83
N ASN A 215 4.24 -3.83 -0.75
CA ASN A 215 4.80 -4.62 0.35
C ASN A 215 4.40 -6.10 0.21
N ALA A 216 5.37 -7.00 0.02
CA ALA A 216 5.17 -8.46 -0.03
C ALA A 216 5.00 -9.11 1.36
N SER A 217 4.81 -8.31 2.41
CA SER A 217 4.55 -8.78 3.78
C SER A 217 3.95 -7.62 4.58
N PRO A 218 2.69 -7.23 4.30
CA PRO A 218 2.08 -6.11 5.01
C PRO A 218 1.98 -6.41 6.51
N SER A 219 2.33 -5.45 7.36
CA SER A 219 2.25 -5.61 8.81
C SER A 219 0.84 -5.95 9.30
N LEU A 220 0.67 -7.14 9.88
CA LEU A 220 -0.58 -7.63 10.48
C LEU A 220 -0.69 -7.33 11.98
N THR A 221 0.27 -6.65 12.60
CA THR A 221 0.15 -6.20 13.99
C THR A 221 -0.99 -5.21 14.13
N ALA A 222 -1.97 -5.50 14.99
CA ALA A 222 -3.09 -4.61 15.25
C ALA A 222 -2.72 -3.48 16.22
N SER A 223 -3.03 -2.23 15.84
CA SER A 223 -2.83 -1.06 16.71
C SER A 223 -4.11 -0.57 17.40
N SER A 224 -5.27 -1.04 16.95
CA SER A 224 -6.60 -0.70 17.47
C SER A 224 -7.55 -1.87 17.25
N GLN A 225 -8.71 -1.85 17.89
CA GLN A 225 -9.75 -2.86 17.71
C GLN A 225 -10.22 -2.93 16.24
N GLU A 226 -10.45 -1.79 15.60
CA GLU A 226 -10.84 -1.71 14.19
C GLU A 226 -9.76 -2.33 13.25
N ASP A 227 -8.48 -2.09 13.54
CA ASP A 227 -7.36 -2.65 12.78
C ASP A 227 -7.25 -4.17 13.00
N TYR A 228 -7.52 -4.65 14.22
CA TYR A 228 -7.59 -6.07 14.54
C TYR A 228 -8.72 -6.77 13.77
N GLU A 229 -9.92 -6.19 13.78
CA GLU A 229 -11.09 -6.72 13.08
C GLU A 229 -10.87 -6.77 11.57
N LEU A 230 -10.36 -5.68 10.99
CA LEU A 230 -10.01 -5.60 9.58
C LEU A 230 -9.05 -6.73 9.18
N LYS A 231 -7.95 -6.89 9.92
CA LYS A 231 -6.89 -7.85 9.59
C LYS A 231 -7.32 -9.29 9.82
N THR A 232 -8.09 -9.54 10.87
CA THR A 232 -8.66 -10.87 11.13
C THR A 232 -9.61 -11.27 10.00
N CYS A 233 -10.51 -10.37 9.59
CA CYS A 233 -11.42 -10.61 8.47
C CYS A 233 -10.66 -10.77 7.14
N LEU A 234 -9.61 -9.97 6.90
CA LEU A 234 -8.77 -10.06 5.71
C LEU A 234 -8.10 -11.43 5.59
N LEU A 235 -7.55 -11.96 6.69
CA LEU A 235 -6.91 -13.27 6.71
C LEU A 235 -7.94 -14.39 6.55
N GLU A 236 -9.07 -14.31 7.25
CA GLU A 236 -10.18 -15.27 7.12
C GLU A 236 -10.67 -15.34 5.66
N ASP A 237 -10.92 -14.18 5.04
CA ASP A 237 -11.39 -14.10 3.65
C ASP A 237 -10.29 -14.51 2.65
N THR A 238 -9.00 -14.32 2.99
CA THR A 238 -7.89 -14.84 2.18
C THR A 238 -7.94 -16.36 2.13
N LEU A 239 -8.14 -17.02 3.28
CA LEU A 239 -8.28 -18.47 3.34
C LEU A 239 -9.55 -18.96 2.61
N HIS A 240 -10.64 -18.18 2.64
CA HIS A 240 -11.82 -18.46 1.83
C HIS A 240 -11.53 -18.42 0.33
N VAL A 241 -10.73 -17.47 -0.16
CA VAL A 241 -10.33 -17.37 -1.58
C VAL A 241 -9.35 -18.48 -1.98
N VAL A 242 -8.40 -18.83 -1.11
CA VAL A 242 -7.45 -19.93 -1.32
C VAL A 242 -8.18 -21.27 -1.43
N ASP A 243 -9.28 -21.41 -0.71
CA ASP A 243 -10.23 -22.51 -0.82
C ASP A 243 -9.60 -23.91 -0.68
N MET A 244 -8.92 -24.13 0.45
CA MET A 244 -8.26 -25.41 0.76
C MET A 244 -9.20 -26.61 0.79
N GLU A 245 -10.51 -26.38 0.98
CA GLU A 245 -11.55 -27.41 1.00
C GLU A 245 -12.21 -27.64 -0.37
N ALA A 246 -11.74 -26.95 -1.43
CA ALA A 246 -12.29 -27.01 -2.79
C ALA A 246 -13.82 -26.84 -2.84
N ARG A 247 -14.34 -25.84 -2.13
CA ARG A 247 -15.77 -25.52 -2.06
C ARG A 247 -16.24 -24.62 -3.20
N LEU A 248 -15.36 -23.78 -3.73
CA LEU A 248 -15.67 -22.79 -4.76
C LEU A 248 -15.73 -23.44 -6.15
N THR A 249 -16.49 -22.83 -7.05
CA THR A 249 -16.65 -23.27 -8.44
C THR A 249 -15.57 -22.74 -9.37
N GLY A 250 -14.81 -21.73 -8.93
CA GLY A 250 -13.82 -21.01 -9.73
C GLY A 250 -14.40 -19.85 -10.55
N ARG A 251 -15.72 -19.63 -10.49
CA ARG A 251 -16.43 -18.55 -11.22
C ARG A 251 -16.82 -17.38 -10.33
N GLU A 252 -16.49 -17.45 -9.05
CA GLU A 252 -16.85 -16.43 -8.06
C GLU A 252 -16.17 -15.10 -8.40
N LYS A 253 -16.97 -14.06 -8.59
CA LYS A 253 -16.48 -12.68 -8.71
C LYS A 253 -16.21 -12.04 -7.35
N ARG A 254 -16.73 -12.63 -6.27
CA ARG A 254 -16.64 -12.10 -4.90
C ARG A 254 -16.55 -13.24 -3.89
N VAL A 255 -15.68 -13.09 -2.90
CA VAL A 255 -15.54 -14.04 -1.78
C VAL A 255 -15.19 -13.24 -0.52
N GLY A 256 -16.10 -13.19 0.45
CA GLY A 256 -15.96 -12.33 1.62
C GLY A 256 -15.82 -10.86 1.24
N GLY A 257 -14.79 -10.23 1.77
CA GLY A 257 -14.38 -8.87 1.43
C GLY A 257 -13.54 -8.76 0.17
N PHE A 258 -13.18 -9.86 -0.51
CA PHE A 258 -12.43 -9.81 -1.77
C PHE A 258 -13.36 -9.69 -2.97
N ASP A 259 -13.00 -8.80 -3.89
CA ASP A 259 -13.58 -8.69 -5.21
C ASP A 259 -12.53 -9.10 -6.25
N LEU A 260 -12.88 -10.03 -7.16
CA LEU A 260 -12.00 -10.47 -8.23
C LEU A 260 -11.85 -9.34 -9.25
N MET A 261 -10.65 -8.76 -9.34
CA MET A 261 -10.40 -7.63 -10.24
C MET A 261 -9.87 -8.08 -11.61
N TRP A 262 -9.10 -9.19 -11.64
CA TRP A 262 -8.45 -9.69 -12.84
C TRP A 262 -8.36 -11.22 -12.82
N ASN A 263 -8.75 -11.86 -13.93
CA ASN A 263 -8.65 -13.30 -14.14
C ASN A 263 -8.30 -13.58 -15.61
N ASP A 264 -7.01 -13.51 -15.90
CA ASP A 264 -6.44 -13.47 -17.27
C ASP A 264 -7.07 -12.41 -18.20
N GLY A 265 -7.66 -11.40 -17.59
CA GLY A 265 -8.44 -10.35 -18.23
C GLY A 265 -9.21 -9.54 -17.18
N PRO A 266 -9.68 -8.33 -17.52
CA PRO A 266 -10.46 -7.52 -16.60
C PRO A 266 -11.79 -8.21 -16.28
N VAL A 267 -12.17 -8.24 -15.00
CA VAL A 267 -13.47 -8.78 -14.57
C VAL A 267 -14.45 -7.62 -14.41
N SER A 268 -15.58 -7.68 -15.12
CA SER A 268 -16.64 -6.66 -15.07
C SER A 268 -17.57 -6.85 -13.87
N ARG A 269 -18.09 -5.75 -13.32
CA ARG A 269 -19.16 -5.76 -12.29
C ARG A 269 -20.45 -6.40 -12.82
N GLU A 270 -20.82 -6.11 -14.07
CA GLU A 270 -22.06 -6.57 -14.69
C GLU A 270 -21.90 -7.92 -15.39
N GLU A 271 -23.01 -8.68 -15.50
CA GLU A 271 -23.10 -9.85 -16.37
C GLU A 271 -23.41 -9.40 -17.80
N GLY A 272 -22.40 -9.41 -18.66
CA GLY A 272 -22.50 -9.03 -20.07
C GLY A 272 -21.15 -9.14 -20.77
N PRO A 273 -21.11 -9.23 -22.11
CA PRO A 273 -19.84 -9.23 -22.84
C PRO A 273 -19.07 -7.94 -22.50
N PRO A 274 -17.75 -8.03 -22.23
CA PRO A 274 -16.94 -6.85 -21.99
C PRO A 274 -17.06 -5.93 -23.21
N ASP A 275 -17.41 -4.67 -23.00
CA ASP A 275 -17.42 -3.68 -24.08
C ASP A 275 -15.97 -3.47 -24.54
N LEU A 276 -15.61 -4.13 -25.65
CA LEU A 276 -14.28 -4.07 -26.25
C LEU A 276 -14.04 -2.76 -27.01
N SER A 277 -14.96 -1.79 -26.95
CA SER A 277 -14.99 -0.60 -27.79
C SER A 277 -14.09 0.57 -27.33
N GLY A 278 -13.26 0.42 -26.29
CA GLY A 278 -12.38 1.51 -25.86
C GLY A 278 -11.09 1.06 -25.18
N MET A 279 -9.95 1.24 -25.84
CA MET A 279 -8.60 1.19 -25.24
C MET A 279 -8.40 2.32 -24.20
N GLY A 280 -9.11 2.29 -23.08
CA GLY A 280 -8.98 3.35 -22.08
C GLY A 280 -9.43 3.01 -20.67
N ASN A 281 -10.69 2.60 -20.46
CA ASN A 281 -11.29 2.63 -19.13
C ASN A 281 -12.29 1.48 -18.90
N PHE A 282 -11.78 0.32 -18.46
CA PHE A 282 -12.62 -0.79 -18.00
C PHE A 282 -13.18 -0.48 -16.60
N VAL A 283 -14.47 -0.76 -16.38
CA VAL A 283 -15.07 -0.73 -15.03
C VAL A 283 -14.79 -2.09 -14.38
N THR A 284 -13.76 -2.12 -13.53
CA THR A 284 -13.34 -3.31 -12.81
C THR A 284 -14.36 -3.70 -11.73
N ASN A 285 -14.49 -5.00 -11.49
CA ASN A 285 -15.27 -5.57 -10.40
C ASN A 285 -14.58 -5.34 -9.05
N THR A 286 -14.56 -4.08 -8.63
CA THR A 286 -13.94 -3.62 -7.39
C THR A 286 -14.95 -2.80 -6.63
N HIS A 287 -15.05 -2.93 -5.31
CA HIS A 287 -15.91 -2.08 -4.48
C HIS A 287 -15.09 -1.41 -3.38
N LEU A 288 -13.80 -1.14 -3.65
CA LEU A 288 -12.85 -0.60 -2.70
C LEU A 288 -13.40 0.61 -1.94
N GLY A 289 -13.44 0.56 -0.60
CA GLY A 289 -14.00 1.62 0.24
C GLY A 289 -15.52 1.76 0.19
N CYS A 290 -16.26 0.89 -0.49
CA CYS A 290 -17.73 0.80 -0.34
C CYS A 290 -18.10 0.03 0.93
N VAL A 291 -19.40 -0.06 1.21
CA VAL A 291 -19.93 -0.88 2.31
C VAL A 291 -19.46 -2.32 2.16
N ASN A 292 -18.86 -2.86 3.22
CA ASN A 292 -18.39 -4.24 3.26
C ASN A 292 -19.48 -5.19 3.76
N ASP A 293 -20.14 -5.89 2.84
CA ASP A 293 -21.20 -6.87 3.10
C ASP A 293 -20.67 -8.30 3.27
N ARG A 294 -19.38 -8.52 3.58
CA ARG A 294 -18.71 -9.84 3.65
C ARG A 294 -19.53 -10.91 4.37
N LYS A 295 -20.13 -10.61 5.53
CA LYS A 295 -20.90 -11.59 6.32
C LYS A 295 -22.15 -12.05 5.58
N LYS A 296 -22.84 -11.13 4.90
CA LYS A 296 -24.01 -11.46 4.08
C LYS A 296 -23.58 -12.25 2.85
N GLN A 297 -22.51 -11.80 2.19
CA GLN A 297 -21.98 -12.42 0.98
C GLN A 297 -21.52 -13.86 1.22
N LEU A 298 -20.71 -14.14 2.26
CA LEU A 298 -20.21 -15.49 2.57
C LEU A 298 -21.35 -16.45 2.91
N ARG A 299 -22.34 -15.99 3.68
CA ARG A 299 -23.53 -16.81 4.00
C ARG A 299 -24.29 -17.20 2.73
N GLN A 300 -24.53 -16.25 1.84
CA GLN A 300 -25.21 -16.51 0.57
C GLN A 300 -24.40 -17.45 -0.32
N LEU A 301 -23.09 -17.22 -0.43
CA LEU A 301 -22.18 -18.03 -1.23
C LEU A 301 -22.19 -19.49 -0.75
N PHE A 302 -21.89 -19.75 0.52
CA PHE A 302 -21.80 -21.12 1.02
C PHE A 302 -23.15 -21.84 1.09
N CYS A 303 -24.25 -21.14 1.38
CA CYS A 303 -25.59 -21.75 1.25
C CYS A 303 -25.86 -22.19 -0.19
N SER A 304 -25.54 -21.36 -1.19
CA SER A 304 -25.76 -21.71 -2.59
C SER A 304 -24.93 -22.91 -3.04
N LEU A 305 -23.66 -22.98 -2.63
CA LEU A 305 -22.75 -24.09 -2.96
C LEU A 305 -23.21 -25.41 -2.32
N GLN A 306 -23.71 -25.37 -1.08
CA GLN A 306 -24.28 -26.55 -0.43
C GLN A 306 -25.53 -27.07 -1.14
N VAL A 307 -26.40 -26.18 -1.62
CA VAL A 307 -27.59 -26.56 -2.39
C VAL A 307 -27.20 -27.18 -3.73
N GLN A 308 -26.23 -26.60 -4.45
CA GLN A 308 -25.73 -27.15 -5.71
C GLN A 308 -25.11 -28.53 -5.54
N LYS A 309 -24.28 -28.73 -4.50
CA LYS A 309 -23.67 -30.03 -4.19
C LYS A 309 -24.71 -31.11 -3.89
N LYS A 310 -25.77 -30.75 -3.16
CA LYS A 310 -26.92 -31.65 -2.92
C LYS A 310 -27.73 -31.97 -4.19
N ALA A 311 -27.84 -31.02 -5.12
CA ALA A 311 -28.55 -31.25 -6.38
C ALA A 311 -27.74 -32.09 -7.38
N SER A 312 -26.41 -32.11 -7.26
CA SER A 312 -25.51 -32.92 -8.09
C SER A 312 -25.13 -34.29 -7.50
N SER A 313 -25.63 -34.62 -6.30
CA SER A 313 -25.41 -35.91 -5.61
C SER A 313 -26.66 -36.76 -5.68
#